data_AF-A0A260M2T9-F1
#
_entry.id   AF-A0A260M2T9-F1
#
_cell.length_a   1.000
_cell.length_b   1.000
_cell.length_c   1.000
_cell.angle_alpha   90.00
_cell.angle_beta   90.00
_cell.angle_gamma   90.00
#
_symmetry.space_group_name_H-M   'P 1'
#
loop_
_entity.id
_entity.type
_entity.pdbx_description
1 polymer ?
#
loop_
_entity_poly.entity_id
_entity_poly.type
_entity_poly.pdbx_seq_one_letter_code
_entity_poly.pdbx_strand_id
1 'polypeptide(L)'
;MRYVKELVHAREVVMRVGLSRVSATVLGTALAAGVGIVAASVREEGGWQVGLVFAAAVAPALVGAMWTLVPQRSPKMPENPEDSVEFQWLQHASSGAFFDLMIALGLASAASAILDTELVPVVAFLVLAMADVAVRYLVVSRTQR
;
A
#
# COMPACT_ATOMS: atom_id res chain seq x y z
N MET A 1 26.10 -35.77 7.30
CA MET A 1 26.32 -34.36 7.73
C MET A 1 25.78 -33.30 6.76
N ARG A 2 25.82 -33.47 5.43
CA ARG A 2 25.33 -32.48 4.44
C ARG A 2 23.84 -32.13 4.60
N TYR A 3 22.97 -33.12 4.80
CA TYR A 3 21.52 -32.93 4.98
C TYR A 3 21.12 -32.10 6.22
N VAL A 4 21.86 -32.26 7.33
CA VAL A 4 21.60 -31.48 8.56
C VAL A 4 21.94 -30.00 8.35
N LYS A 5 22.99 -29.71 7.59
CA LYS A 5 23.41 -28.34 7.28
C LYS A 5 22.37 -27.60 6.42
N GLU A 6 21.77 -28.27 5.44
CA GLU A 6 20.70 -27.69 4.61
C GLU A 6 19.41 -27.42 5.40
N LEU A 7 19.01 -28.33 6.30
CA LEU A 7 17.82 -28.14 7.14
C LEU A 7 17.97 -26.97 8.11
N VAL A 8 19.15 -26.80 8.71
CA VAL A 8 19.43 -25.65 9.60
C VAL A 8 19.39 -24.35 8.82
N HIS A 9 20.01 -24.30 7.63
CA HIS A 9 20.05 -23.10 6.81
C HIS A 9 18.67 -22.71 6.25
N ALA A 10 17.87 -23.69 5.83
CA ALA A 10 16.49 -23.48 5.41
C ALA A 10 15.64 -22.90 6.56
N ARG A 11 15.83 -23.39 7.78
CA ARG A 11 15.10 -22.92 8.96
C ARG A 11 15.47 -21.50 9.36
N GLU A 12 16.75 -21.12 9.28
CA GLU A 12 17.21 -19.74 9.52
C GLU A 12 16.66 -18.76 8.49
N VAL A 13 16.62 -19.14 7.20
CA VAL A 13 16.06 -18.30 6.13
C VAL A 13 14.56 -18.10 6.32
N VAL A 14 13.80 -19.17 6.60
CA VAL A 14 12.35 -19.08 6.87
C VAL A 14 12.08 -18.19 8.09
N MET A 15 12.88 -18.32 9.14
CA MET A 15 12.73 -17.52 10.36
C MET A 15 13.05 -16.04 10.12
N ARG A 16 14.07 -15.71 9.31
CA ARG A 16 14.40 -14.32 8.93
C ARG A 16 13.32 -13.68 8.07
N VAL A 17 12.76 -14.40 7.10
CA VAL A 17 11.66 -13.93 6.25
C VAL A 17 10.39 -13.72 7.09
N GLY A 18 10.08 -14.66 7.98
CA GLY A 18 8.95 -14.52 8.92
C GLY A 18 9.09 -13.31 9.83
N LEU A 19 10.28 -13.11 10.42
CA LEU A 19 10.58 -11.97 11.28
C LEU A 19 10.45 -10.63 10.55
N SER A 20 10.88 -10.59 9.28
CA SER A 20 10.77 -9.41 8.42
C SER A 20 9.31 -9.05 8.07
N ARG A 21 8.45 -10.05 7.87
CA ARG A 21 7.01 -9.80 7.65
C ARG A 21 6.30 -9.33 8.90
N VAL A 22 6.66 -9.87 10.06
CA VAL A 22 6.13 -9.43 11.35
C VAL A 22 6.54 -7.99 11.62
N SER A 23 7.82 -7.64 11.46
CA SER A 23 8.29 -6.26 11.67
C SER A 23 7.62 -5.26 10.73
N ALA A 24 7.46 -5.60 9.45
CA ALA A 24 6.77 -4.77 8.48
C ALA A 24 5.30 -4.55 8.85
N THR A 25 4.60 -5.59 9.30
CA THR A 25 3.20 -5.50 9.74
C THR A 25 3.06 -4.65 11.00
N VAL A 26 3.98 -4.82 11.96
CA VAL A 26 4.01 -4.03 13.21
C VAL A 26 4.27 -2.56 12.90
N LEU A 27 5.26 -2.25 12.06
CA LEU A 27 5.58 -0.87 11.66
C LEU A 27 4.41 -0.21 10.91
N GLY A 28 3.80 -0.91 9.95
CA GLY A 28 2.66 -0.39 9.20
C GLY A 28 1.45 -0.12 10.09
N THR A 29 1.19 -1.01 11.05
CA THR A 29 0.12 -0.84 12.03
C THR A 29 0.41 0.32 12.99
N ALA A 30 1.66 0.48 13.43
CA ALA A 30 2.07 1.57 14.31
C ALA A 30 1.92 2.94 13.62
N LEU A 31 2.31 3.06 12.35
CA LEU A 31 2.10 4.27 11.56
C LEU A 31 0.61 4.58 11.37
N ALA A 32 -0.20 3.56 11.09
CA ALA A 32 -1.66 3.72 10.97
C ALA A 32 -2.31 4.19 12.27
N ALA A 33 -1.88 3.63 13.40
CA ALA A 33 -2.30 4.11 14.72
C ALA A 33 -1.90 5.56 14.95
N GLY A 34 -0.69 5.97 14.52
CA GLY A 34 -0.25 7.37 14.55
C GLY A 34 -1.17 8.31 13.77
N VAL A 35 -1.59 7.92 12.55
CA VAL A 35 -2.56 8.67 11.75
C VAL A 35 -3.92 8.76 12.46
N GLY A 36 -4.38 7.67 13.07
CA GLY A 36 -5.60 7.66 13.88
C GLY A 36 -5.54 8.61 15.08
N ILE A 37 -4.41 8.64 15.79
CA ILE A 37 -4.22 9.56 16.93
C ILE A 37 -4.27 11.02 16.46
N VAL A 38 -3.60 11.34 15.35
CA VAL A 38 -3.65 12.69 14.77
C VAL A 38 -5.09 13.05 14.39
N ALA A 39 -5.81 12.15 13.71
CA ALA A 39 -7.21 12.38 13.34
C ALA A 39 -8.13 12.60 14.55
N ALA A 40 -7.95 11.84 15.63
CA ALA A 40 -8.69 12.01 16.87
C ALA A 40 -8.36 13.32 17.59
N SER A 41 -7.14 13.84 17.46
CA SER A 41 -6.72 15.11 18.10
C SER A 41 -7.21 16.36 17.37
N VAL A 42 -7.50 16.26 16.07
CA VAL A 42 -7.90 17.40 15.23
C VAL A 42 -9.42 17.59 15.20
N ARG A 43 -10.19 16.51 15.43
CA ARG A 43 -11.66 16.59 15.41
C ARG A 43 -12.24 16.88 16.79
N GLU A 44 -13.08 17.92 16.87
CA GLU A 44 -13.79 18.30 18.09
C GLU A 44 -14.86 17.27 18.50
N GLU A 45 -15.40 16.54 17.52
CA GLU A 45 -16.44 15.52 17.71
C GLU A 45 -15.93 14.11 17.34
N GLY A 46 -16.30 13.10 18.15
CA GLY A 46 -16.07 11.68 17.85
C GLY A 46 -14.78 11.05 18.39
N GLY A 47 -13.92 11.82 19.06
CA GLY A 47 -12.82 11.34 19.92
C GLY A 47 -12.06 10.09 19.42
N TRP A 48 -12.03 9.02 20.23
CA TRP A 48 -11.31 7.77 19.91
C TRP A 48 -11.92 6.97 18.76
N GLN A 49 -13.22 7.15 18.47
CA GLN A 49 -13.91 6.44 17.39
C GLN A 49 -13.43 6.92 16.02
N VAL A 50 -13.25 8.25 15.88
CA VAL A 50 -12.64 8.86 14.69
C VAL A 50 -11.23 8.29 14.48
N GLY A 51 -10.41 8.26 15.53
CA GLY A 51 -9.06 7.73 15.42
C GLY A 51 -9.02 6.26 14.98
N LEU A 52 -9.95 5.44 15.48
CA LEU A 52 -10.04 4.03 15.10
C LEU A 52 -10.45 3.85 13.64
N VAL A 53 -11.44 4.62 13.16
CA VAL A 53 -11.86 4.59 11.75
C VAL A 53 -10.71 4.99 10.81
N PHE A 54 -10.00 6.07 11.13
CA PHE A 54 -8.85 6.51 10.32
C PHE A 54 -7.69 5.51 10.37
N ALA A 55 -7.36 4.96 11.55
CA ALA A 55 -6.33 3.94 11.67
C ALA A 55 -6.69 2.68 10.86
N ALA A 56 -7.93 2.21 10.94
CA ALA A 56 -8.40 1.05 10.20
C ALA A 56 -8.42 1.28 8.69
N ALA A 57 -8.80 2.49 8.24
CA ALA A 57 -8.83 2.84 6.83
C ALA A 57 -7.43 2.90 6.20
N VAL A 58 -6.43 3.39 6.96
CA VAL A 58 -5.07 3.61 6.44
C VAL A 58 -4.15 2.41 6.70
N ALA A 59 -4.48 1.52 7.63
CA ALA A 59 -3.67 0.34 7.97
C ALA A 59 -3.31 -0.56 6.78
N PRO A 60 -4.24 -0.95 5.88
CA PRO A 60 -3.89 -1.82 4.75
C PRO A 60 -2.83 -1.21 3.83
N ALA A 61 -2.92 0.11 3.58
CA ALA A 61 -1.99 0.83 2.72
C ALA A 61 -0.59 0.92 3.37
N LEU A 62 -0.51 1.26 4.66
CA LEU A 62 0.77 1.40 5.36
C LEU A 62 1.43 0.05 5.64
N VAL A 63 0.66 -0.99 5.97
CA VAL A 63 1.17 -2.35 6.10
C VAL A 63 1.68 -2.87 4.76
N GLY A 64 0.91 -2.66 3.67
CA GLY A 64 1.34 -3.01 2.33
C GLY A 64 2.63 -2.28 1.91
N ALA A 65 2.73 -0.99 2.20
CA ALA A 65 3.95 -0.21 1.95
C ALA A 65 5.13 -0.71 2.78
N MET A 66 4.94 -1.09 4.04
CA MET A 66 6.02 -1.66 4.84
C MET A 66 6.44 -3.04 4.33
N TRP A 67 5.54 -3.83 3.75
CA TRP A 67 5.91 -5.10 3.11
C TRP A 67 6.82 -4.91 1.90
N THR A 68 6.71 -3.80 1.17
CA THR A 68 7.61 -3.49 0.04
C THR A 68 8.91 -2.83 0.49
N LEU A 69 8.84 -1.97 1.51
CA LEU A 69 10.00 -1.21 2.01
C LEU A 69 10.92 -2.04 2.91
N VAL A 70 10.39 -3.02 3.65
CA VAL A 70 11.19 -3.90 4.51
C VAL A 70 11.75 -5.04 3.64
N PRO A 71 13.08 -5.06 3.37
CA PRO A 71 13.64 -5.99 2.38
C PRO A 71 13.44 -7.45 2.79
N GLN A 72 12.83 -8.22 1.89
CA GLN A 72 12.70 -9.67 2.01
C GLN A 72 13.84 -10.31 1.19
N ARG A 73 15.05 -10.43 1.76
CA ARG A 73 16.11 -11.18 1.07
C ARG A 73 15.75 -12.67 1.03
N SER A 74 15.12 -13.09 -0.05
CA SER A 74 14.93 -14.49 -0.40
C SER A 74 16.09 -14.93 -1.30
N PRO A 75 16.71 -16.10 -1.07
CA PRO A 75 17.76 -16.63 -1.94
C PRO A 75 17.27 -16.97 -3.36
N LYS A 76 15.95 -16.93 -3.63
CA LYS A 76 15.34 -17.13 -4.95
C LYS A 76 14.96 -15.83 -5.67
N MET A 77 15.25 -14.67 -5.08
CA MET A 77 14.90 -13.39 -5.68
C MET A 77 15.86 -13.10 -6.84
N PRO A 78 15.36 -12.62 -8.00
CA PRO A 78 16.22 -12.12 -9.07
C PRO A 78 17.20 -11.08 -8.51
N GLU A 79 18.41 -11.02 -9.06
CA GLU A 79 19.45 -10.09 -8.61
C GLU A 79 18.98 -8.64 -8.70
N ASN A 80 18.19 -8.31 -9.74
CA ASN A 80 17.50 -7.03 -9.94
C ASN A 80 15.99 -7.24 -10.14
N PRO A 81 15.15 -7.22 -9.07
CA PRO A 81 13.70 -7.34 -9.20
C PRO A 81 13.04 -6.17 -9.95
N GLU A 82 13.64 -4.99 -9.93
CA GLU A 82 13.21 -3.79 -10.66
C GLU A 82 13.28 -3.94 -12.18
N ASP A 83 14.14 -4.83 -12.68
CA ASP A 83 14.24 -5.12 -14.11
C ASP A 83 13.13 -6.06 -14.61
N SER A 84 12.31 -6.61 -13.70
CA SER A 84 11.21 -7.49 -14.07
C SER A 84 10.15 -6.78 -14.90
N VAL A 85 9.58 -7.48 -15.88
CA VAL A 85 8.50 -6.97 -16.72
C VAL A 85 7.27 -6.64 -15.87
N GLU A 86 7.02 -7.41 -14.81
CA GLU A 86 5.92 -7.19 -13.87
C GLU A 86 6.10 -5.90 -13.07
N PHE A 87 7.34 -5.59 -12.64
CA PHE A 87 7.63 -4.33 -11.97
C PHE A 87 7.44 -3.15 -12.91
N GLN A 88 7.90 -3.26 -14.16
CA GLN A 88 7.70 -2.22 -15.17
C GLN A 88 6.21 -1.98 -15.48
N TRP A 89 5.41 -3.04 -15.57
CA TRP A 89 3.96 -2.90 -15.77
C TRP A 89 3.27 -2.21 -14.59
N LEU A 90 3.65 -2.58 -13.37
CA LEU A 90 3.09 -1.95 -12.16
C LEU A 90 3.52 -0.48 -12.05
N GLN A 91 4.78 -0.17 -12.32
CA GLN A 91 5.30 1.19 -12.33
C GLN A 91 4.58 2.05 -13.38
N HIS A 92 4.36 1.49 -14.58
CA HIS A 92 3.62 2.17 -15.62
C HIS A 92 2.14 2.39 -15.25
N ALA A 93 1.47 1.37 -14.72
CA ALA A 93 0.07 1.46 -14.28
C ALA A 93 -0.13 2.47 -13.13
N SER A 94 0.76 2.46 -12.14
CA SER A 94 0.69 3.34 -10.97
C SER A 94 0.99 4.81 -11.30
N SER A 95 1.97 5.07 -12.15
CA SER A 95 2.32 6.44 -12.57
C SER A 95 1.17 7.13 -13.30
N GLY A 96 0.50 6.42 -14.23
CA GLY A 96 -0.68 6.95 -14.91
C GLY A 96 -1.86 7.18 -13.97
N ALA A 97 -2.15 6.20 -13.10
CA ALA A 97 -3.28 6.30 -12.17
C ALA A 97 -3.11 7.42 -11.13
N PHE A 98 -1.88 7.77 -10.78
CA PHE A 98 -1.60 8.89 -9.89
C PHE A 98 -2.08 10.23 -10.47
N PHE A 99 -1.85 10.48 -11.77
CA PHE A 99 -2.30 11.72 -12.41
C PHE A 99 -3.83 11.77 -12.54
N ASP A 100 -4.46 10.65 -12.89
CA ASP A 100 -5.91 10.54 -12.94
C ASP A 100 -6.54 10.80 -11.56
N LEU A 101 -5.94 10.28 -10.49
CA LEU A 101 -6.36 10.56 -9.12
C LEU A 101 -6.22 12.04 -8.76
N MET A 102 -5.10 12.68 -9.12
CA MET A 102 -4.88 14.12 -8.90
C MET A 102 -5.94 14.96 -9.62
N ILE A 103 -6.27 14.61 -10.87
CA ILE A 103 -7.30 15.29 -11.66
C ILE A 103 -8.67 15.09 -11.02
N ALA A 104 -9.02 13.86 -10.65
CA ALA A 104 -10.29 13.54 -10.00
C ALA A 104 -10.47 14.29 -8.67
N LEU A 105 -9.43 14.33 -7.84
CA LEU A 105 -9.41 15.10 -6.59
C LEU A 105 -9.61 16.60 -6.84
N GLY A 106 -8.89 17.17 -7.81
CA GLY A 106 -9.00 18.58 -8.17
C GLY A 106 -10.40 18.94 -8.66
N LEU A 107 -10.96 18.13 -9.57
CA LEU A 107 -12.30 18.34 -10.11
C LEU A 107 -13.39 18.20 -9.05
N ALA A 108 -13.32 17.16 -8.21
CA ALA A 108 -14.30 16.97 -7.16
C ALA A 108 -14.24 18.08 -6.11
N SER A 109 -13.04 18.55 -5.76
CA SER A 109 -12.85 19.67 -4.85
C SER A 109 -13.42 20.97 -5.44
N ALA A 110 -13.14 21.24 -6.71
CA ALA A 110 -13.67 22.41 -7.41
C ALA A 110 -15.20 22.37 -7.54
N ALA A 111 -15.76 21.22 -7.92
CA ALA A 111 -17.21 21.02 -8.02
C ALA A 111 -17.90 21.22 -6.68
N SER A 112 -17.33 20.66 -5.60
CA SER A 112 -17.87 20.82 -4.24
C SER A 112 -17.89 22.28 -3.81
N ALA A 113 -16.82 23.04 -4.13
CA ALA A 113 -16.74 24.46 -3.84
C ALA A 113 -17.71 25.32 -4.67
N ILE A 114 -17.94 24.99 -5.94
CA ILE A 114 -18.83 25.74 -6.84
C ILE A 114 -20.30 25.45 -6.51
N LEU A 115 -20.63 24.20 -6.23
CA LEU A 115 -22.01 23.71 -6.03
C LEU A 115 -22.46 23.78 -4.57
N ASP A 116 -21.56 24.18 -3.66
CA ASP A 116 -21.78 24.19 -2.21
C ASP A 116 -22.26 22.82 -1.67
N THR A 117 -21.65 21.74 -2.19
CA THR A 117 -21.95 20.35 -1.80
C THR A 117 -20.88 19.79 -0.88
N GLU A 118 -21.22 18.75 -0.13
CA GLU A 118 -20.24 18.00 0.67
C GLU A 118 -19.15 17.38 -0.21
N LEU A 119 -17.92 17.33 0.32
CA LEU A 119 -16.79 16.70 -0.35
C LEU A 119 -17.01 15.20 -0.51
N VAL A 120 -16.65 14.68 -1.68
CA VAL A 120 -16.63 13.24 -1.93
C VAL A 120 -15.69 12.57 -0.91
N PRO A 121 -16.10 11.48 -0.25
CA PRO A 121 -15.27 10.81 0.74
C PRO A 121 -13.94 10.33 0.15
N VAL A 122 -12.85 10.50 0.90
CA VAL A 122 -11.48 10.06 0.50
C VAL A 122 -11.45 8.58 0.11
N VAL A 123 -12.25 7.75 0.77
CA VAL A 123 -12.35 6.32 0.46
C VAL A 123 -12.81 6.05 -0.99
N ALA A 124 -13.66 6.92 -1.55
CA ALA A 124 -14.13 6.78 -2.93
C ALA A 124 -12.98 7.00 -3.93
N PHE A 125 -12.13 7.99 -3.67
CA PHE A 125 -10.93 8.24 -4.47
C PHE A 125 -9.91 7.11 -4.33
N LEU A 126 -9.76 6.56 -3.13
CA LEU A 126 -8.87 5.41 -2.91
C LEU A 126 -9.33 4.18 -3.71
N VAL A 127 -10.63 3.86 -3.65
CA VAL A 127 -11.22 2.76 -4.43
C VAL A 127 -11.05 3.00 -5.92
N LEU A 128 -11.30 4.24 -6.38
CA LEU A 128 -11.10 4.63 -7.79
C LEU A 128 -9.64 4.45 -8.22
N ALA A 129 -8.68 4.91 -7.42
CA ALA A 129 -7.25 4.77 -7.71
C ALA A 129 -6.82 3.30 -7.78
N MET A 130 -7.25 2.48 -6.82
CA MET A 130 -6.94 1.04 -6.83
C MET A 130 -7.55 0.34 -8.04
N ALA A 131 -8.79 0.68 -8.40
CA ALA A 131 -9.45 0.14 -9.58
C ALA A 131 -8.72 0.54 -10.87
N ASP A 132 -8.31 1.81 -11.00
CA ASP A 132 -7.59 2.30 -12.18
C ASP A 132 -6.22 1.63 -12.35
N VAL A 133 -5.44 1.51 -11.26
CA VAL A 133 -4.17 0.77 -11.27
C VAL A 133 -4.40 -0.69 -11.67
N ALA A 134 -5.40 -1.36 -11.09
CA ALA A 134 -5.70 -2.75 -11.39
C ALA A 134 -6.09 -2.95 -12.87
N VAL A 135 -6.95 -2.08 -13.40
CA VAL A 135 -7.38 -2.12 -14.81
C VAL A 135 -6.18 -1.89 -15.73
N ARG A 136 -5.37 -0.86 -15.50
CA ARG A 136 -4.18 -0.58 -16.34
C ARG A 136 -3.17 -1.72 -16.28
N TYR A 137 -2.91 -2.26 -15.09
CA TYR A 137 -2.01 -3.40 -14.93
C TYR A 137 -2.50 -4.61 -15.74
N LEU A 138 -3.80 -4.93 -15.67
CA LEU A 138 -4.39 -6.04 -16.43
C LEU A 138 -4.34 -5.81 -17.95
N VAL A 139 -4.49 -4.57 -18.42
CA VAL A 139 -4.40 -4.24 -19.85
C VAL A 139 -2.97 -4.36 -20.36
N VAL A 140 -1.99 -3.80 -19.65
CA VAL A 140 -0.57 -3.84 -20.04
C VAL A 140 -0.04 -5.27 -20.02
N SER A 141 -0.32 -6.02 -18.94
CA SER A 141 0.12 -7.42 -18.79
C SER A 141 -0.48 -8.37 -19.82
N ARG A 142 -1.63 -8.04 -20.41
CA ARG A 142 -2.22 -8.81 -21.52
C ARG A 142 -1.62 -8.47 -22.87
N THR A 143 -1.18 -7.22 -23.05
CA THR A 143 -0.65 -6.74 -24.33
C THR A 143 0.82 -7.12 -24.52
N GLN A 144 1.59 -7.18 -23.44
CA GLN A 144 3.03 -7.47 -23.45
C GLN A 144 3.37 -8.91 -23.02
N ARG A 145 2.40 -9.83 -23.09
CA ARG A 145 2.57 -11.25 -22.79
C ARG A 145 3.03 -12.03 -24.02
#